data_AF-A0A354IHD4-F1
#
_entry.id   AF-A0A354IHD4-F1
#
_cell.length_a   1.000
_cell.length_b   1.000
_cell.length_c   1.000
_cell.angle_alpha   90.00
_cell.angle_beta   90.00
_cell.angle_gamma   90.00
#
_symmetry.space_group_name_H-M   'P 1'
#
loop_
_entity.id
_entity.type
_entity.pdbx_description
1 polymer ?
#
loop_
_entity_poly.entity_id
_entity_poly.type
_entity_poly.pdbx_seq_one_letter_code
_entity_poly.pdbx_strand_id
1 'polypeptide(L)'
;MQGKGILKSKTYLYLTEFFAGMSVMAVELGASRLLAPYFSSSQIVWTIIIGTIMIAMALGNIFGGRSADKDPNPDRLYGRILFAAVWIGLIPVVGKYIILGISALLIFSVNSNFLIWAAFVSCMAVFVFPLFLLGTVTPSLAKYTMDSLDDNGRTVGLLGAFNTIGSIIGTFVPTFVTIPSVGTSITFLIFGGILLLLAVVYFLSTGNRNWKLVLAAVLFAASCVFGRSDSFAFWDHGLLYEGESVYNYLQVSDNETETILSTNVLFGVQSIYKKEKGMTGLYYDYAMAAPLMADIGSRDTLQTLVLGMGSGTY
;
A
#
# COMPACT_ATOMS: atom_id res chain seq x y z
N MET A 1 -10.79 14.00 37.97
CA MET A 1 -10.84 13.51 36.58
C MET A 1 -12.31 13.39 36.16
N GLN A 2 -12.90 14.45 35.60
CA GLN A 2 -14.26 14.37 35.04
C GLN A 2 -14.18 13.54 33.76
N GLY A 3 -14.77 12.34 33.80
CA GLY A 3 -14.66 11.34 32.76
C GLY A 3 -15.19 11.84 31.42
N LYS A 4 -14.30 11.88 30.43
CA LYS A 4 -14.61 12.11 29.02
C LYS A 4 -15.69 11.11 28.56
N GLY A 5 -16.92 11.58 28.38
CA GLY A 5 -18.12 10.74 28.23
C GLY A 5 -18.05 9.70 27.10
N ILE A 6 -17.32 9.97 26.01
CA ILE A 6 -17.17 9.03 24.89
C ILE A 6 -16.39 7.77 25.27
N LEU A 7 -15.42 7.87 26.17
CA LEU A 7 -14.58 6.73 26.57
C LEU A 7 -15.28 5.77 27.53
N LYS A 8 -16.39 6.20 28.16
CA LYS A 8 -17.26 5.28 28.91
C LYS A 8 -18.03 4.33 27.98
N SER A 9 -18.18 4.69 26.70
CA SER A 9 -18.82 3.81 25.72
C SER A 9 -17.83 2.73 25.28
N LYS A 10 -17.95 1.52 25.84
CA LYS A 10 -17.18 0.34 25.39
C LYS A 10 -17.30 0.15 23.86
N THR A 11 -18.44 0.52 23.27
CA THR A 11 -18.68 0.50 21.82
C THR A 11 -17.70 1.36 21.04
N TYR A 12 -17.34 2.54 21.54
CA TYR A 12 -16.40 3.43 20.83
C TYR A 12 -14.99 2.86 20.79
N LEU A 13 -14.57 2.19 21.86
CA LEU A 13 -13.27 1.52 21.94
C LEU A 13 -13.23 0.32 21.00
N TYR A 14 -14.30 -0.49 20.95
CA TYR A 14 -14.43 -1.59 20.01
C TYR A 14 -14.44 -1.13 18.55
N LEU A 15 -15.12 -0.03 18.23
CA LEU A 15 -15.09 0.58 16.89
C LEU A 15 -13.68 1.08 16.54
N THR A 16 -12.99 1.70 17.49
CA THR A 16 -11.62 2.18 17.28
C THR A 16 -10.69 1.02 16.94
N GLU A 17 -10.79 -0.08 17.67
CA GLU A 17 -10.00 -1.29 17.45
C GLU A 17 -10.35 -1.94 16.09
N PHE A 18 -11.64 -2.05 15.77
CA PHE A 18 -12.12 -2.56 14.49
C PHE A 18 -11.57 -1.77 13.29
N PHE A 19 -11.69 -0.45 13.31
CA PHE A 19 -11.22 0.39 12.21
C PHE A 19 -9.70 0.53 12.18
N ALA A 20 -9.01 0.41 13.33
CA ALA A 20 -7.55 0.33 13.37
C ALA A 20 -7.06 -0.96 12.67
N GLY A 21 -7.60 -2.13 13.03
CA GLY A 21 -7.28 -3.41 12.36
C GLY A 21 -7.59 -3.38 10.87
N MET A 22 -8.76 -2.86 10.51
CA MET A 22 -9.16 -2.68 9.12
C MET A 22 -8.17 -1.81 8.34
N SER A 23 -7.74 -0.69 8.92
CA SER A 23 -6.83 0.24 8.25
C SER A 23 -5.40 -0.30 8.16
N VAL A 24 -4.93 -1.03 9.18
CA VAL A 24 -3.64 -1.71 9.15
C VAL A 24 -3.56 -2.67 7.97
N MET A 25 -4.55 -3.56 7.84
CA MET A 25 -4.57 -4.52 6.72
C MET A 25 -4.76 -3.84 5.37
N ALA A 26 -5.57 -2.78 5.31
CA ALA A 26 -5.75 -2.03 4.07
C ALA A 26 -4.47 -1.33 3.62
N VAL A 27 -3.69 -0.78 4.56
CA VAL A 27 -2.39 -0.17 4.28
C VAL A 27 -1.37 -1.22 3.87
N GLU A 28 -1.36 -2.40 4.51
CA GLU A 28 -0.46 -3.50 4.16
C GLU A 28 -0.70 -4.02 2.73
N LEU A 29 -1.96 -4.23 2.34
CA LEU A 29 -2.29 -4.64 0.97
C LEU A 29 -2.13 -3.51 -0.05
N GLY A 30 -2.41 -2.27 0.36
CA GLY A 30 -2.11 -1.09 -0.45
C GLY A 30 -0.60 -0.92 -0.67
N ALA A 31 0.23 -1.29 0.30
CA ALA A 31 1.69 -1.19 0.19
C ALA A 31 2.25 -2.09 -0.90
N SER A 32 1.77 -3.33 -1.01
CA SER A 32 2.19 -4.23 -2.09
C SER A 32 1.78 -3.71 -3.46
N ARG A 33 0.60 -3.09 -3.57
CA ARG A 33 0.14 -2.45 -4.82
C ARG A 33 0.92 -1.20 -5.18
N LEU A 34 1.26 -0.38 -4.19
CA LEU A 34 2.02 0.84 -4.40
C LEU A 34 3.50 0.56 -4.73
N LEU A 35 4.06 -0.54 -4.22
CA LEU A 35 5.45 -0.95 -4.47
C LEU A 35 5.61 -1.85 -5.72
N ALA A 36 4.59 -2.60 -6.13
CA ALA A 36 4.66 -3.51 -7.28
C ALA A 36 5.09 -2.85 -8.60
N PRO A 37 4.63 -1.62 -8.95
CA PRO A 37 5.08 -0.94 -10.16
C PRO A 37 6.60 -0.69 -10.17
N TYR A 38 7.20 -0.48 -9.00
CA TYR A 38 8.62 -0.14 -8.87
C TYR A 38 9.52 -1.36 -8.68
N PHE A 39 9.11 -2.31 -7.83
CA PHE A 39 9.96 -3.41 -7.37
C PHE A 39 9.45 -4.79 -7.81
N SER A 40 8.48 -4.84 -8.73
CA SER A 40 7.78 -6.07 -9.16
C SER A 40 6.96 -6.74 -8.04
N SER A 41 6.09 -7.67 -8.41
CA SER A 41 5.21 -8.41 -7.50
C SER A 41 5.85 -9.72 -6.99
N SER A 42 7.16 -9.70 -6.71
CA SER A 42 7.89 -10.93 -6.31
C SER A 42 7.56 -11.37 -4.88
N GLN A 43 7.64 -12.68 -4.62
CA GLN A 43 7.46 -13.23 -3.27
C GLN A 43 8.49 -12.66 -2.26
N ILE A 44 9.66 -12.26 -2.75
CA ILE A 44 10.70 -11.62 -1.93
C ILE A 44 10.21 -10.24 -1.44
N VAL A 45 9.68 -9.39 -2.34
CA VAL A 45 9.16 -8.07 -1.99
C VAL A 45 7.96 -8.19 -1.04
N TRP A 46 7.06 -9.14 -1.29
CA TRP A 46 5.95 -9.42 -0.37
C TRP A 46 6.43 -9.82 1.04
N THR A 47 7.45 -10.67 1.13
CA THR A 47 8.04 -11.08 2.42
C THR A 47 8.62 -9.89 3.17
N ILE A 48 9.28 -8.97 2.46
CA ILE A 48 9.83 -7.72 3.03
C ILE A 48 8.72 -6.84 3.60
N ILE A 49 7.62 -6.65 2.86
CA ILE A 49 6.49 -5.82 3.28
C ILE A 49 5.88 -6.37 4.58
N ILE A 50 5.46 -7.64 4.56
CA ILE A 50 4.85 -8.30 5.71
C ILE A 50 5.81 -8.26 6.91
N GLY A 51 7.06 -8.69 6.71
CA GLY A 51 8.06 -8.74 7.78
C GLY A 51 8.33 -7.37 8.41
N THR A 52 8.47 -6.32 7.59
CA THR A 52 8.76 -4.96 8.05
C THR A 52 7.56 -4.36 8.80
N ILE A 53 6.35 -4.58 8.29
CA ILE A 53 5.11 -4.12 8.92
C ILE A 53 4.88 -4.83 10.25
N MET A 54 5.06 -6.14 10.31
CA MET A 54 4.93 -6.91 11.55
C MET A 54 5.95 -6.46 12.61
N ILE A 55 7.20 -6.17 12.22
CA ILE A 55 8.20 -5.61 13.14
C ILE A 55 7.75 -4.23 13.65
N ALA A 56 7.26 -3.36 12.77
CA ALA A 56 6.75 -2.04 13.15
C ALA A 56 5.58 -2.15 14.15
N MET A 57 4.63 -3.05 13.89
CA MET A 57 3.52 -3.32 14.79
C MET A 57 3.96 -3.93 16.12
N ALA A 58 4.92 -4.84 16.12
CA ALA A 58 5.46 -5.43 17.35
C ALA A 58 6.13 -4.37 18.23
N LEU A 59 6.95 -3.50 17.62
CA LEU A 59 7.55 -2.36 18.31
C LEU A 59 6.48 -1.37 18.81
N GLY A 60 5.45 -1.12 18.00
CA GLY A 60 4.29 -0.32 18.35
C GLY A 60 3.52 -0.89 19.54
N ASN A 61 3.34 -2.21 19.61
CA ASN A 61 2.69 -2.89 20.71
C ASN A 61 3.47 -2.71 22.03
N ILE A 62 4.80 -2.91 21.98
CA ILE A 62 5.68 -2.73 23.15
C ILE A 62 5.67 -1.27 23.62
N PHE A 63 5.81 -0.32 22.68
CA PHE A 63 5.80 1.10 22.99
C PHE A 63 4.43 1.57 23.50
N GLY A 64 3.35 1.07 22.89
CA GLY A 64 1.97 1.34 23.27
C GLY A 64 1.68 0.91 24.69
N GLY A 65 2.06 -0.32 25.06
CA GLY A 65 1.92 -0.83 26.43
C GLY A 65 2.68 0.00 27.45
N ARG A 66 3.97 0.26 27.19
CA ARG A 66 4.81 1.10 28.08
C ARG A 66 4.28 2.53 28.22
N SER A 67 3.85 3.14 27.11
CA SER A 67 3.29 4.49 27.12
C SER A 67 1.96 4.56 27.86
N ALA A 68 1.12 3.53 27.74
CA ALA A 68 -0.17 3.47 28.42
C ALA A 68 -0.01 3.23 29.93
N ASP A 69 1.01 2.48 30.34
CA ASP A 69 1.35 2.28 31.76
C ASP A 69 1.89 3.55 32.42
N LYS A 70 2.73 4.32 31.71
CA LYS A 70 3.37 5.51 32.28
C LYS A 70 2.42 6.70 32.43
N ASP A 71 1.52 6.89 31.46
CA ASP A 71 0.58 8.01 31.46
C ASP A 71 -0.70 7.60 30.69
N PRO A 72 -1.75 7.15 31.41
CA PRO A 72 -2.97 6.65 30.79
C PRO A 72 -3.85 7.81 30.28
N ASN A 73 -3.31 8.61 29.37
CA ASN A 73 -4.03 9.71 28.73
C ASN A 73 -4.53 9.32 27.32
N PRO A 74 -5.83 9.06 27.14
CA PRO A 74 -6.39 8.70 25.86
C PRO A 74 -6.22 9.77 24.77
N ASP A 75 -5.98 11.04 25.11
CA ASP A 75 -5.66 12.08 24.11
C ASP A 75 -4.37 11.77 23.33
N ARG A 76 -3.40 11.08 23.95
CA ARG A 76 -2.18 10.67 23.26
C ARG A 76 -2.46 9.52 22.29
N LEU A 77 -3.36 8.60 22.63
CA LEU A 77 -3.77 7.54 21.70
C LEU A 77 -4.43 8.14 20.46
N TYR A 78 -5.48 8.94 20.63
CA TYR A 78 -6.17 9.53 19.49
C TYR A 78 -5.31 10.57 18.75
N GLY A 79 -4.34 11.19 19.42
CA GLY A 79 -3.30 11.99 18.75
C GLY A 79 -2.38 11.17 17.84
N ARG A 80 -1.99 9.96 18.28
CA ARG A 80 -1.22 9.01 17.44
C ARG A 80 -2.06 8.52 16.24
N ILE A 81 -3.33 8.21 16.46
CA ILE A 81 -4.27 7.84 15.37
C ILE A 81 -4.44 9.00 14.39
N LEU A 82 -4.61 10.22 14.87
CA LEU A 82 -4.71 11.42 14.03
C LEU A 82 -3.48 11.60 13.15
N PHE A 83 -2.28 11.42 13.72
CA PHE A 83 -1.04 11.52 12.96
C PHE A 83 -0.93 10.39 11.93
N ALA A 84 -1.23 9.15 12.33
CA ALA A 84 -1.23 8.01 11.41
C ALA A 84 -2.21 8.22 10.24
N ALA A 85 -3.40 8.75 10.51
CA ALA A 85 -4.40 9.06 9.49
C ALA A 85 -3.90 10.08 8.46
N VAL A 86 -3.28 11.18 8.92
CA VAL A 86 -2.70 12.20 8.03
C VAL A 86 -1.54 11.61 7.23
N TRP A 87 -0.67 10.84 7.87
CA TRP A 87 0.46 10.20 7.19
C TRP A 87 -0.01 9.22 6.12
N ILE A 88 -0.99 8.35 6.43
CA ILE A 88 -1.61 7.43 5.48
C ILE A 88 -2.22 8.19 4.31
N GLY A 89 -2.93 9.29 4.58
CA GLY A 89 -3.47 10.15 3.52
C GLY A 89 -2.39 10.81 2.66
N LEU A 90 -1.19 11.05 3.21
CA LEU A 90 -0.06 11.64 2.51
C LEU A 90 0.71 10.63 1.63
N ILE A 91 0.59 9.32 1.88
CA ILE A 91 1.24 8.26 1.11
C ILE A 91 1.01 8.40 -0.41
N PRO A 92 -0.22 8.54 -0.93
CA PRO A 92 -0.43 8.68 -2.38
C PRO A 92 0.20 9.94 -2.98
N VAL A 93 0.36 11.00 -2.19
CA VAL A 93 0.95 12.27 -2.65
C VAL A 93 2.47 12.18 -2.66
N VAL A 94 3.06 11.80 -1.53
CA VAL A 94 4.51 11.93 -1.30
C VAL A 94 5.23 10.58 -1.48
N GLY A 95 4.54 9.47 -1.25
CA GLY A 95 5.10 8.12 -1.31
C GLY A 95 5.72 7.79 -2.67
N LYS A 96 5.06 8.16 -3.78
CA LYS A 96 5.61 7.94 -5.13
C LYS A 96 6.94 8.65 -5.36
N TYR A 97 7.09 9.89 -4.87
CA TYR A 97 8.33 10.65 -4.97
C TYR A 97 9.42 10.10 -4.04
N ILE A 98 9.04 9.66 -2.83
CA ILE A 98 9.98 9.02 -1.90
C ILE A 98 10.53 7.73 -2.50
N ILE A 99 9.67 6.86 -3.04
CA ILE A 99 10.07 5.58 -3.63
C ILE A 99 10.98 5.79 -4.83
N LEU A 100 10.64 6.75 -5.70
CA LEU A 100 11.47 7.07 -6.86
C LEU A 100 12.82 7.67 -6.42
N GLY A 101 12.83 8.57 -5.44
CA GLY A 101 14.06 9.14 -4.89
C GLY A 101 14.97 8.08 -4.25
N ILE A 102 14.41 7.17 -3.45
CA ILE A 102 15.14 6.05 -2.85
C ILE A 102 15.69 5.13 -3.94
N SER A 103 14.89 4.81 -4.95
CA SER A 103 15.31 3.99 -6.09
C SER A 103 16.46 4.63 -6.84
N ALA A 104 16.36 5.93 -7.17
CA ALA A 104 17.39 6.68 -7.87
C ALA A 104 18.72 6.71 -7.08
N LEU A 105 18.66 6.93 -5.77
CA LEU A 105 19.85 6.95 -4.91
C LEU A 105 20.51 5.57 -4.82
N LEU A 106 19.71 4.50 -4.68
CA LEU A 106 20.23 3.15 -4.51
C LEU A 106 20.81 2.56 -5.80
N ILE A 107 20.38 3.02 -6.98
CA ILE A 107 20.94 2.57 -8.27
C ILE A 107 22.44 2.85 -8.33
N PHE A 108 22.90 3.98 -7.77
CA PHE A 108 24.32 4.34 -7.76
C PHE A 108 25.11 3.69 -6.62
N SER A 109 24.43 3.18 -5.58
CA SER A 109 25.08 2.69 -4.37
C SER A 109 25.08 1.16 -4.24
N VAL A 110 24.19 0.45 -4.95
CA VAL A 110 23.96 -0.99 -4.75
C VAL A 110 24.08 -1.75 -6.07
N ASN A 111 25.15 -2.53 -6.21
CA ASN A 111 25.41 -3.33 -7.41
C ASN A 111 24.75 -4.73 -7.36
N SER A 112 24.37 -5.22 -6.17
CA SER A 112 23.77 -6.56 -5.98
C SER A 112 22.52 -6.49 -5.11
N ASN A 113 21.47 -7.23 -5.46
CA ASN A 113 20.19 -7.26 -4.72
C ASN A 113 19.51 -5.88 -4.59
N PHE A 114 19.67 -5.00 -5.58
CA PHE A 114 19.08 -3.66 -5.61
C PHE A 114 17.58 -3.67 -5.26
N LEU A 115 16.81 -4.58 -5.86
CA LEU A 115 15.36 -4.70 -5.64
C LEU A 115 15.01 -4.92 -4.16
N ILE A 116 15.80 -5.74 -3.46
CA ILE A 116 15.57 -6.11 -2.05
C ILE A 116 15.80 -4.88 -1.17
N TRP A 117 16.94 -4.21 -1.34
CA TRP A 117 17.28 -3.03 -0.55
C TRP A 117 16.37 -1.85 -0.83
N ALA A 118 16.03 -1.61 -2.10
CA ALA A 118 15.14 -0.53 -2.49
C ALA A 118 13.72 -0.73 -1.97
N ALA A 119 13.18 -1.95 -2.07
CA ALA A 119 11.87 -2.28 -1.49
C ALA A 119 11.88 -2.16 0.04
N PHE A 120 12.92 -2.66 0.72
CA PHE A 120 13.04 -2.58 2.18
C PHE A 120 13.11 -1.14 2.69
N VAL A 121 14.01 -0.32 2.13
CA VAL A 121 14.19 1.08 2.54
C VAL A 121 12.94 1.91 2.22
N SER A 122 12.32 1.68 1.05
CA SER A 122 11.06 2.31 0.69
C SER A 122 9.94 1.94 1.65
N CYS A 123 9.81 0.65 1.98
CA CYS A 123 8.80 0.17 2.92
C CYS A 123 9.01 0.77 4.32
N MET A 124 10.26 0.83 4.78
CA MET A 124 10.65 1.43 6.04
C MET A 124 10.30 2.92 6.10
N ALA A 125 10.61 3.68 5.05
CA ALA A 125 10.36 5.12 5.01
C ALA A 125 8.87 5.47 4.96
N VAL A 126 8.08 4.71 4.19
CA VAL A 126 6.70 5.06 3.88
C VAL A 126 5.71 4.46 4.90
N PHE A 127 5.84 3.17 5.22
CA PHE A 127 4.79 2.41 5.92
C PHE A 127 5.07 2.15 7.41
N VAL A 128 6.33 2.08 7.83
CA VAL A 128 6.66 1.72 9.22
C VAL A 128 6.15 2.73 10.23
N PHE A 129 6.29 4.03 9.94
CA PHE A 129 5.88 5.07 10.88
C PHE A 129 4.38 5.04 11.23
N PRO A 130 3.44 5.08 10.26
CA PRO A 130 2.01 5.03 10.58
C PRO A 130 1.60 3.69 11.22
N LEU A 131 2.16 2.57 10.75
CA LEU A 131 1.80 1.24 11.26
C LEU A 131 2.37 0.98 12.65
N PHE A 132 3.54 1.53 12.99
CA PHE A 132 4.04 1.57 14.36
C PHE A 132 3.07 2.30 15.29
N LEU A 133 2.53 3.46 14.86
CA LEU A 133 1.56 4.20 15.66
C LEU A 133 0.24 3.45 15.82
N LEU A 134 -0.26 2.81 14.76
CA LEU A 134 -1.47 1.98 14.83
C LEU A 134 -1.26 0.72 15.68
N GLY A 135 -0.05 0.15 15.69
CA GLY A 135 0.34 -0.92 16.61
C GLY A 135 0.26 -0.52 18.09
N THR A 136 0.16 0.78 18.42
CA THR A 136 -0.03 1.20 19.81
C THR A 136 -1.48 1.13 20.28
N VAL A 137 -2.45 0.91 19.39
CA VAL A 137 -3.89 1.06 19.66
C VAL A 137 -4.38 -0.02 20.63
N THR A 138 -4.23 -1.29 20.27
CA THR A 138 -4.68 -2.44 21.08
C THR A 138 -4.19 -2.39 22.53
N PRO A 139 -2.87 -2.25 22.83
CA PRO A 139 -2.41 -2.22 24.22
C PRO A 139 -2.86 -0.98 24.98
N SER A 140 -3.00 0.17 24.29
CA SER A 140 -3.50 1.40 24.92
C SER A 140 -4.97 1.27 25.30
N LEU A 141 -5.80 0.73 24.39
CA LEU A 141 -7.22 0.50 24.63
C LEU A 141 -7.45 -0.53 25.73
N ALA A 142 -6.70 -1.64 25.71
CA ALA A 142 -6.75 -2.65 26.76
C ALA A 142 -6.53 -2.00 28.13
N LYS A 143 -5.51 -1.13 28.26
CA LYS A 143 -5.22 -0.45 29.53
C LYS A 143 -6.35 0.50 29.96
N TYR A 144 -6.95 1.25 29.04
CA TYR A 144 -8.04 2.18 29.35
C TYR A 144 -9.35 1.49 29.74
N THR A 145 -9.50 0.21 29.42
CA THR A 145 -10.68 -0.58 29.78
C THR A 145 -10.54 -1.36 31.09
N MET A 146 -9.34 -1.40 31.68
CA MET A 146 -9.05 -2.18 32.89
C MET A 146 -9.38 -1.39 34.15
N ASP A 147 -10.67 -1.25 34.46
CA ASP A 147 -11.14 -0.66 35.73
C ASP A 147 -11.54 -1.71 36.78
N SER A 148 -11.77 -2.98 36.41
CA SER A 148 -12.16 -4.05 37.36
C SER A 148 -11.56 -5.41 37.00
N LEU A 149 -10.93 -6.08 37.98
CA LEU A 149 -10.20 -7.35 37.80
C LEU A 149 -11.05 -8.48 37.18
N ASP A 150 -12.36 -8.51 37.41
CA ASP A 150 -13.24 -9.61 36.97
C ASP A 150 -13.68 -9.54 35.49
N ASP A 151 -13.63 -8.36 34.85
CA ASP A 151 -14.14 -8.14 33.46
C ASP A 151 -13.00 -7.87 32.44
N ASN A 152 -11.75 -7.97 32.89
CA ASN A 152 -10.55 -7.65 32.11
C ASN A 152 -10.32 -8.62 30.95
N GLY A 153 -10.43 -9.94 31.21
CA GLY A 153 -10.21 -10.95 30.18
C GLY A 153 -11.25 -10.88 29.05
N ARG A 154 -12.52 -10.66 29.40
CA ARG A 154 -13.60 -10.50 28.42
C ARG A 154 -13.40 -9.28 27.54
N THR A 155 -13.01 -8.14 28.12
CA THR A 155 -12.85 -6.90 27.37
C THR A 155 -11.65 -6.96 26.42
N VAL A 156 -10.52 -7.53 26.85
CA VAL A 156 -9.35 -7.76 25.98
C VAL A 156 -9.70 -8.75 24.86
N GLY A 157 -10.43 -9.83 25.17
CA GLY A 157 -10.91 -10.77 24.17
C GLY A 157 -11.82 -10.13 23.12
N LEU A 158 -12.75 -9.26 23.54
CA LEU A 158 -13.62 -8.51 22.64
C LEU A 158 -12.84 -7.52 21.77
N LEU A 159 -11.88 -6.77 22.33
CA LEU A 159 -10.99 -5.91 21.54
C LEU A 159 -10.27 -6.74 20.45
N GLY A 160 -9.67 -7.87 20.82
CA GLY A 160 -9.03 -8.77 19.87
C GLY A 160 -9.98 -9.31 18.79
N ALA A 161 -11.23 -9.64 19.15
CA ALA A 161 -12.25 -10.08 18.19
C ALA A 161 -12.63 -8.96 17.20
N PHE A 162 -12.87 -7.74 17.67
CA PHE A 162 -13.17 -6.60 16.81
C PHE A 162 -12.00 -6.24 15.89
N ASN A 163 -10.76 -6.27 16.41
CA ASN A 163 -9.56 -6.11 15.59
C ASN A 163 -9.51 -7.14 14.47
N THR A 164 -9.74 -8.41 14.80
CA THR A 164 -9.67 -9.52 13.84
C THR A 164 -10.73 -9.39 12.75
N ILE A 165 -11.98 -9.08 13.12
CA ILE A 165 -13.07 -8.85 12.16
C ILE A 165 -12.75 -7.63 11.28
N GLY A 166 -12.23 -6.56 11.88
CA GLY A 166 -11.74 -5.38 11.18
C GLY A 166 -10.68 -5.72 10.15
N SER A 167 -9.63 -6.45 10.55
CA SER A 167 -8.54 -6.91 9.71
C SER A 167 -9.01 -7.80 8.56
N ILE A 168 -9.94 -8.72 8.80
CA ILE A 168 -10.56 -9.54 7.73
C ILE A 168 -11.21 -8.63 6.69
N ILE A 169 -12.07 -7.70 7.12
CA ILE A 169 -12.72 -6.76 6.21
C ILE A 169 -11.69 -5.86 5.51
N GLY A 170 -10.67 -5.39 6.23
CA GLY A 170 -9.54 -4.63 5.70
C GLY A 170 -8.62 -5.43 4.76
N THR A 171 -8.77 -6.74 4.68
CA THR A 171 -8.07 -7.58 3.69
C THR A 171 -8.93 -7.73 2.43
N PHE A 172 -10.22 -8.04 2.60
CA PHE A 172 -11.12 -8.29 1.49
C PHE A 172 -11.57 -7.01 0.77
N VAL A 173 -11.97 -5.98 1.50
CA VAL A 173 -12.53 -4.75 0.92
C VAL A 173 -11.51 -4.02 0.05
N PRO A 174 -10.24 -3.82 0.47
CA PRO A 174 -9.23 -3.25 -0.40
C PRO A 174 -8.99 -4.08 -1.66
N THR A 175 -8.79 -5.37 -1.49
CA THR A 175 -8.38 -6.27 -2.59
C THR A 175 -9.46 -6.43 -3.66
N PHE A 176 -10.72 -6.60 -3.25
CA PHE A 176 -11.81 -6.95 -4.16
C PHE A 176 -12.71 -5.78 -4.52
N VAL A 177 -12.72 -4.71 -3.72
CA VAL A 177 -13.67 -3.61 -3.89
C VAL A 177 -12.95 -2.29 -4.13
N THR A 178 -12.21 -1.74 -3.17
CA THR A 178 -11.76 -0.35 -3.28
C THR A 178 -10.60 -0.21 -4.26
N ILE A 179 -9.59 -1.08 -4.25
CA ILE A 179 -8.47 -0.96 -5.20
C ILE A 179 -8.96 -1.15 -6.64
N PRO A 180 -9.75 -2.19 -6.97
CA PRO A 180 -10.26 -2.34 -8.34
C PRO A 180 -11.24 -1.24 -8.80
N SER A 181 -11.99 -0.61 -7.88
CA SER A 181 -13.01 0.39 -8.25
C SER A 181 -12.51 1.82 -8.28
N VAL A 182 -11.64 2.20 -7.34
CA VAL A 182 -11.19 3.58 -7.13
C VAL A 182 -9.67 3.71 -7.09
N GLY A 183 -8.93 2.63 -7.27
CA GLY A 183 -7.46 2.63 -7.29
C GLY A 183 -6.81 2.56 -5.91
N THR A 184 -5.51 2.28 -5.91
CA THR A 184 -4.68 2.20 -4.70
C THR A 184 -4.62 3.54 -3.94
N SER A 185 -4.51 4.66 -4.65
CA SER A 185 -4.38 6.00 -4.04
C SER A 185 -5.61 6.41 -3.25
N ILE A 186 -6.80 6.27 -3.83
CA ILE A 186 -8.07 6.59 -3.15
C ILE A 186 -8.32 5.60 -2.01
N THR A 187 -7.90 4.34 -2.13
CA THR A 187 -7.98 3.37 -1.05
C THR A 187 -7.25 3.86 0.21
N PHE A 188 -6.01 4.36 0.10
CA PHE A 188 -5.30 4.96 1.25
C PHE A 188 -6.06 6.16 1.84
N LEU A 189 -6.64 7.01 1.01
CA LEU A 189 -7.45 8.16 1.47
C LEU A 189 -8.74 7.72 2.18
N ILE A 190 -9.39 6.64 1.75
CA ILE A 190 -10.61 6.13 2.42
C ILE A 190 -10.26 5.65 3.84
N PHE A 191 -9.27 4.77 3.98
CA PHE A 191 -8.91 4.21 5.30
C PHE A 191 -8.23 5.23 6.21
N GLY A 192 -7.38 6.11 5.66
CA GLY A 192 -6.86 7.26 6.38
C GLY A 192 -7.99 8.20 6.85
N GLY A 193 -9.00 8.41 6.01
CA GLY A 193 -10.16 9.25 6.32
C GLY A 193 -11.02 8.67 7.45
N ILE A 194 -11.24 7.36 7.46
CA ILE A 194 -11.94 6.66 8.55
C ILE A 194 -11.21 6.87 9.89
N LEU A 195 -9.88 6.69 9.91
CA LEU A 195 -9.07 6.92 11.11
C LEU A 195 -9.09 8.40 11.55
N LEU A 196 -9.04 9.33 10.58
CA LEU A 196 -9.16 10.76 10.85
C LEU A 196 -10.51 11.08 11.51
N LEU A 197 -11.60 10.52 10.98
CA LEU A 197 -12.95 10.72 11.48
C LEU A 197 -13.07 10.24 12.93
N LEU A 198 -12.51 9.06 13.25
CA LEU A 198 -12.45 8.57 14.63
C LEU A 198 -11.66 9.51 15.54
N ALA A 199 -10.47 9.95 15.13
CA ALA A 199 -9.71 10.89 15.95
C ALA A 199 -10.48 12.22 16.16
N VAL A 200 -11.09 12.77 15.11
CA VAL A 200 -11.86 14.02 15.17
C VAL A 200 -13.09 13.89 16.07
N VAL A 201 -13.88 12.83 15.94
CA VAL A 201 -15.06 12.57 16.79
C VAL A 201 -14.67 12.50 18.26
N TYR A 202 -13.57 11.80 18.56
CA TYR A 202 -13.03 11.75 19.92
C TYR A 202 -12.67 13.14 20.46
N PHE A 203 -11.90 13.93 19.71
CA PHE A 203 -11.45 15.24 20.20
C PHE A 203 -12.58 16.28 20.28
N LEU A 204 -13.56 16.23 19.37
CA LEU A 204 -14.75 17.08 19.43
C LEU A 204 -15.62 16.75 20.64
N SER A 205 -15.86 15.46 20.91
CA SER A 205 -16.65 15.05 22.08
C SER A 205 -15.99 15.35 23.42
N THR A 206 -14.66 15.44 23.44
CA THR A 206 -13.90 15.75 24.66
C THR A 206 -13.68 17.24 24.87
N GLY A 207 -14.22 18.09 23.97
CA GLY A 207 -14.11 19.55 24.05
C GLY A 207 -12.69 20.08 23.77
N ASN A 208 -11.75 19.22 23.40
CA ASN A 208 -10.35 19.56 23.24
C ASN A 208 -10.07 20.02 21.80
N ARG A 209 -10.61 21.19 21.45
CA ARG A 209 -10.52 21.76 20.10
C ARG A 209 -9.16 22.45 19.89
N ASN A 210 -8.17 21.66 19.48
CA ASN A 210 -6.82 22.14 19.24
C ASN A 210 -6.58 22.50 17.77
N TRP A 211 -5.66 23.43 17.53
CA TRP A 211 -5.19 23.80 16.19
C TRP A 211 -4.67 22.59 15.39
N LYS A 212 -4.16 21.56 16.08
CA LYS A 212 -3.71 20.29 15.50
C LYS A 212 -4.81 19.57 14.72
N LEU A 213 -6.07 19.67 15.14
CA LEU A 213 -7.21 19.08 14.42
C LEU A 213 -7.48 19.79 13.11
N VAL A 214 -7.43 21.13 13.14
CA VAL A 214 -7.61 21.95 11.95
C VAL A 214 -6.46 21.68 10.98
N LEU A 215 -5.22 21.65 11.47
CA LEU A 215 -4.06 21.31 10.65
C LEU A 215 -4.21 19.91 10.04
N ALA A 216 -4.58 18.90 10.83
CA ALA A 216 -4.77 17.53 10.34
C ALA A 216 -5.86 17.47 9.26
N ALA A 217 -6.99 18.15 9.46
CA ALA A 217 -8.07 18.21 8.48
C ALA A 217 -7.64 18.94 7.19
N VAL A 218 -6.89 20.05 7.30
CA VAL A 218 -6.37 20.80 6.15
C VAL A 218 -5.35 19.98 5.37
N LEU A 219 -4.40 19.33 6.06
CA LEU A 219 -3.42 18.45 5.42
C LEU A 219 -4.10 17.28 4.73
N PHE A 220 -5.10 16.66 5.38
CA PHE A 220 -5.85 15.57 4.79
C PHE A 220 -6.67 16.02 3.57
N ALA A 221 -7.32 17.17 3.65
CA ALA A 221 -8.05 17.76 2.52
C ALA A 221 -7.12 18.08 1.35
N ALA A 222 -5.93 18.63 1.62
CA ALA A 222 -4.90 18.83 0.61
C ALA A 222 -4.49 17.48 -0.01
N SER A 223 -4.28 16.44 0.80
CA SER A 223 -4.00 15.10 0.29
C SER A 223 -5.12 14.53 -0.58
N CYS A 224 -6.39 14.79 -0.28
CA CYS A 224 -7.51 14.39 -1.15
C CYS A 224 -7.48 15.09 -2.51
N VAL A 225 -7.02 16.34 -2.57
CA VAL A 225 -6.92 17.12 -3.82
C VAL A 225 -5.72 16.66 -4.65
N PHE A 226 -4.54 16.55 -4.04
CA PHE A 226 -3.29 16.23 -4.73
C PHE A 226 -3.06 14.72 -4.94
N GLY A 227 -3.65 13.88 -4.09
CA GLY A 227 -3.47 12.43 -4.08
C GLY A 227 -4.38 11.66 -5.03
N ARG A 228 -5.25 12.35 -5.79
CA ARG A 228 -6.17 11.73 -6.76
C ARG A 228 -5.50 11.35 -8.09
N SER A 229 -4.24 11.72 -8.27
CA SER A 229 -3.49 11.36 -9.48
C SER A 229 -3.04 9.90 -9.40
N ASP A 230 -3.72 9.03 -10.13
CA ASP A 230 -3.39 7.60 -10.28
C ASP A 230 -2.21 7.35 -11.23
N SER A 231 -1.55 8.42 -11.71
CA SER A 231 -0.39 8.32 -12.58
C SER A 231 0.87 8.03 -11.76
N PHE A 232 1.33 6.78 -11.83
CA PHE A 232 2.60 6.33 -11.28
C PHE A 232 3.79 6.66 -12.19
N ALA A 233 3.60 6.76 -13.52
CA ALA A 233 4.60 7.27 -14.47
C ALA A 233 4.33 8.73 -14.84
N PHE A 234 4.22 9.57 -13.82
CA PHE A 234 4.06 11.02 -13.97
C PHE A 234 5.19 11.69 -14.79
N TRP A 235 6.30 10.99 -15.03
CA TRP A 235 7.44 11.46 -15.82
C TRP A 235 7.35 11.14 -17.31
N ASP A 236 6.44 10.24 -17.72
CA ASP A 236 6.25 9.88 -19.12
C ASP A 236 4.97 10.53 -19.66
N HIS A 237 5.15 11.57 -20.47
CA HIS A 237 4.05 12.31 -21.10
C HIS A 237 3.60 11.69 -22.43
N GLY A 238 4.25 10.62 -22.91
CA GLY A 238 3.95 9.93 -24.16
C GLY A 238 3.05 8.70 -24.01
N LEU A 239 2.41 8.52 -22.86
CA LEU A 239 1.52 7.39 -22.60
C LEU A 239 0.13 7.62 -23.21
N LEU A 240 -0.31 6.68 -24.05
CA LEU A 240 -1.66 6.64 -24.60
C LEU A 240 -2.68 6.19 -23.53
N TYR A 241 -2.27 5.25 -22.67
CA TYR A 241 -3.10 4.76 -21.57
C TYR A 241 -2.25 4.41 -20.35
N GLU A 242 -2.77 4.75 -19.18
CA GLU A 242 -2.17 4.44 -17.90
C GLU A 242 -3.29 4.04 -16.93
N GLY A 243 -3.13 2.91 -16.23
CA GLY A 243 -4.13 2.48 -15.26
C GLY A 243 -3.75 1.23 -14.47
N GLU A 244 -4.54 0.92 -13.46
CA GLU A 244 -4.40 -0.29 -12.64
C GLU A 244 -5.35 -1.39 -13.15
N SER A 245 -4.83 -2.61 -13.30
CA SER A 245 -5.65 -3.82 -13.41
C SER A 245 -5.70 -4.56 -12.07
N VAL A 246 -6.53 -5.61 -12.00
CA VAL A 246 -6.60 -6.49 -10.83
C VAL A 246 -5.24 -7.11 -10.49
N TYR A 247 -4.31 -7.24 -11.44
CA TYR A 247 -3.03 -7.91 -11.23
C TYR A 247 -1.83 -6.96 -11.30
N ASN A 248 -1.81 -6.07 -12.29
CA ASN A 248 -0.65 -5.24 -12.60
C ASN A 248 -1.02 -3.80 -12.88
N TYR A 249 -0.03 -2.93 -12.73
CA TYR A 249 -0.05 -1.61 -13.33
C TYR A 249 0.13 -1.71 -14.84
N LEU A 250 -0.67 -1.01 -15.63
CA LEU A 250 -0.68 -1.08 -17.10
C LEU A 250 -0.27 0.27 -17.69
N GLN A 251 0.59 0.22 -18.70
CA GLN A 251 1.02 1.36 -19.49
C GLN A 251 0.99 0.98 -20.96
N VAL A 252 0.36 1.83 -21.78
CA VAL A 252 0.42 1.73 -23.23
C VAL A 252 1.08 3.01 -23.74
N SER A 253 2.27 2.87 -24.32
CA SER A 253 2.93 3.94 -25.06
C SER A 253 2.66 3.72 -26.54
N ASP A 254 2.23 4.77 -27.25
CA ASP A 254 1.99 4.72 -28.69
C ASP A 254 2.80 5.80 -29.38
N ASN A 255 3.77 5.37 -30.19
CA ASN A 255 4.62 6.23 -30.99
C ASN A 255 4.30 6.04 -32.48
N GLU A 256 4.89 6.85 -33.36
CA GLU A 256 4.65 6.74 -34.81
C GLU A 256 5.04 5.37 -35.38
N THR A 257 6.03 4.70 -34.79
CA THR A 257 6.61 3.44 -35.29
C THR A 257 6.11 2.19 -34.58
N GLU A 258 5.62 2.30 -33.34
CA GLU A 258 5.25 1.16 -32.51
C GLU A 258 4.31 1.49 -31.36
N THR A 259 3.55 0.48 -30.93
CA THR A 259 2.71 0.51 -29.73
C THR A 259 3.27 -0.51 -28.73
N ILE A 260 3.57 -0.07 -27.52
CA ILE A 260 4.17 -0.90 -26.46
C ILE A 260 3.20 -1.01 -25.29
N LEU A 261 2.90 -2.23 -24.89
CA LEU A 261 2.25 -2.54 -23.62
C LEU A 261 3.32 -2.96 -22.61
N SER A 262 3.42 -2.17 -21.55
CA SER A 262 4.25 -2.45 -20.39
C SER A 262 3.38 -2.66 -19.16
N THR A 263 3.74 -3.66 -18.36
CA THR A 263 3.17 -3.89 -17.04
C THR A 263 4.22 -3.58 -15.99
N ASN A 264 3.85 -2.77 -14.99
CA ASN A 264 4.77 -2.16 -14.03
C ASN A 264 5.74 -1.15 -14.68
N VAL A 265 6.27 -0.26 -13.85
CA VAL A 265 6.77 1.05 -14.29
C VAL A 265 8.25 1.02 -14.69
N LEU A 266 9.05 0.10 -14.13
CA LEU A 266 10.50 0.17 -14.27
C LEU A 266 11.09 -0.81 -15.29
N PHE A 267 10.58 -2.03 -15.43
CA PHE A 267 11.20 -3.05 -16.29
C PHE A 267 10.17 -3.99 -16.91
N GLY A 268 10.18 -4.07 -18.24
CA GLY A 268 9.46 -5.09 -19.01
C GLY A 268 8.56 -4.51 -20.08
N VAL A 269 8.72 -5.03 -21.29
CA VAL A 269 7.74 -4.91 -22.37
C VAL A 269 7.05 -6.25 -22.45
N GLN A 270 5.72 -6.26 -22.33
CA GLN A 270 4.91 -7.48 -22.35
C GLN A 270 4.35 -7.73 -23.75
N SER A 271 4.09 -6.67 -24.50
CA SER A 271 3.72 -6.76 -25.90
C SER A 271 4.20 -5.54 -26.65
N ILE A 272 4.63 -5.75 -27.89
CA ILE A 272 5.02 -4.70 -28.82
C ILE A 272 4.34 -4.97 -30.15
N TYR A 273 3.73 -3.93 -30.70
CA TYR A 273 3.17 -3.94 -32.05
C TYR A 273 3.95 -2.94 -32.90
N LYS A 274 4.66 -3.43 -33.92
CA LYS A 274 5.37 -2.58 -34.89
C LYS A 274 4.38 -2.15 -35.97
N LYS A 275 4.20 -0.84 -36.16
CA LYS A 275 3.30 -0.28 -37.18
C LYS A 275 3.88 -0.43 -38.59
N GLU A 276 5.20 -0.45 -38.69
CA GLU A 276 5.93 -0.80 -39.90
C GLU A 276 6.48 -2.22 -39.83
N LYS A 277 6.56 -2.90 -40.98
CA LYS A 277 7.16 -4.24 -41.05
C LYS A 277 8.64 -4.17 -40.71
N GLY A 278 9.03 -4.77 -39.58
CA GLY A 278 10.41 -4.79 -39.13
C GLY A 278 10.59 -5.65 -37.88
N MET A 279 11.84 -5.87 -37.50
CA MET A 279 12.21 -6.54 -36.26
C MET A 279 11.93 -5.63 -35.06
N THR A 280 11.57 -6.24 -33.92
CA THR A 280 11.27 -5.53 -32.68
C THR A 280 12.53 -5.08 -31.93
N GLY A 281 13.69 -5.68 -32.24
CA GLY A 281 14.94 -5.52 -31.50
C GLY A 281 14.96 -6.25 -30.16
N LEU A 282 13.88 -6.97 -29.82
CA LEU A 282 13.70 -7.69 -28.57
C LEU A 282 13.87 -9.19 -28.78
N TYR A 283 13.90 -9.92 -27.68
CA TYR A 283 14.12 -11.37 -27.69
C TYR A 283 13.05 -12.16 -28.48
N TYR A 284 11.90 -11.54 -28.77
CA TYR A 284 10.85 -12.11 -29.62
C TYR A 284 11.33 -12.41 -31.04
N ASP A 285 12.25 -11.61 -31.57
CA ASP A 285 12.76 -11.76 -32.93
C ASP A 285 13.56 -13.06 -33.09
N TYR A 286 14.18 -13.58 -32.02
CA TYR A 286 14.90 -14.85 -32.06
C TYR A 286 14.00 -16.03 -32.41
N ALA A 287 12.70 -15.97 -32.08
CA ALA A 287 11.76 -17.01 -32.46
C ALA A 287 11.55 -17.07 -33.99
N MET A 288 11.74 -15.96 -34.71
CA MET A 288 11.70 -15.94 -36.17
C MET A 288 12.91 -16.66 -36.80
N ALA A 289 13.96 -16.96 -36.04
CA ALA A 289 15.06 -17.80 -36.49
C ALA A 289 14.76 -19.31 -36.36
N ALA A 290 13.61 -19.71 -35.80
CA ALA A 290 13.24 -21.12 -35.64
C ALA A 290 13.26 -21.91 -36.97
N PRO A 291 12.82 -21.37 -38.12
CA PRO A 291 13.00 -21.98 -39.44
C PRO A 291 14.45 -22.35 -39.80
N LEU A 292 15.40 -21.49 -39.45
CA LEU A 292 16.82 -21.74 -39.70
C LEU A 292 17.34 -22.82 -38.75
N MET A 293 16.96 -22.75 -37.47
CA MET A 293 17.36 -23.74 -36.45
C MET A 293 16.77 -25.14 -36.74
N ALA A 294 15.64 -25.20 -37.43
CA ALA A 294 14.98 -26.44 -37.83
C ALA A 294 15.46 -26.99 -39.20
N ASP A 295 16.46 -26.37 -39.82
CA ASP A 295 17.04 -26.74 -41.12
C ASP A 295 15.99 -26.89 -42.24
N ILE A 296 15.04 -25.95 -42.31
CA ILE A 296 13.94 -26.03 -43.28
C ILE A 296 14.41 -25.97 -44.72
N GLY A 297 15.58 -25.37 -44.99
CA GLY A 297 16.18 -25.35 -46.32
C GLY A 297 16.42 -26.76 -46.91
N SER A 298 16.41 -27.81 -46.09
CA SER A 298 16.57 -29.21 -46.50
C SER A 298 15.26 -30.03 -46.51
N ARG A 299 14.10 -29.44 -46.20
CA ARG A 299 12.80 -30.15 -46.06
C ARG A 299 11.67 -29.50 -46.86
N ASP A 300 10.97 -30.29 -47.68
CA ASP A 300 9.85 -29.83 -48.52
C ASP A 300 8.58 -29.43 -47.74
N THR A 301 8.42 -29.87 -46.49
CA THR A 301 7.26 -29.55 -45.65
C THR A 301 7.68 -29.24 -44.22
N LEU A 302 7.21 -28.10 -43.70
CA LEU A 302 7.40 -27.69 -42.32
C LEU A 302 6.15 -28.03 -41.49
N GLN A 303 6.30 -28.92 -40.51
CA GLN A 303 5.34 -29.07 -39.42
C GLN A 303 6.02 -28.61 -38.13
N THR A 304 5.68 -27.40 -37.68
CA THR A 304 6.21 -26.84 -36.42
C THR A 304 5.08 -26.75 -35.40
N LEU A 305 5.29 -27.38 -34.25
CA LEU A 305 4.44 -27.19 -33.07
C LEU A 305 5.15 -26.22 -32.13
N VAL A 306 4.59 -25.03 -31.98
CA VAL A 306 5.08 -24.04 -31.01
C VAL A 306 4.31 -24.24 -29.70
N LEU A 307 4.97 -24.80 -28.68
CA LEU A 307 4.41 -24.96 -27.34
C LEU A 307 4.93 -23.85 -26.43
N GLY A 308 4.08 -22.85 -26.20
CA GLY A 308 4.39 -21.69 -25.38
C GLY A 308 5.12 -20.59 -26.16
N MET A 309 4.49 -19.43 -26.28
CA MET A 309 5.08 -18.22 -26.85
C MET A 309 4.73 -16.94 -26.05
N GLY A 310 4.05 -17.09 -24.92
CA GLY A 310 3.51 -15.95 -24.18
C GLY A 310 2.56 -15.10 -25.05
N SER A 311 2.65 -13.77 -24.88
CA SER A 311 1.88 -12.72 -25.56
C SER A 311 2.38 -12.32 -26.95
N GLY A 312 3.36 -13.03 -27.52
CA GLY A 312 3.86 -12.74 -28.86
C GLY A 312 2.77 -12.99 -29.91
N THR A 313 2.28 -11.93 -30.55
CA THR A 313 1.41 -12.00 -31.73
C THR A 313 2.29 -11.72 -32.95
N TYR A 314 2.19 -12.57 -33.98
CA TYR A 314 2.87 -12.41 -35.26
C TYR A 314 2.19 -11.38 -36.16
#